data_AF-A0A2N2MGX9-F1
#
_entry.id   AF-A0A2N2MGX9-F1
#
_cell.length_a   1.000
_cell.length_b   1.000
_cell.length_c   1.000
_cell.angle_alpha   90.00
_cell.angle_beta   90.00
_cell.angle_gamma   90.00
#
_symmetry.space_group_name_H-M   'P 1'
#
loop_
_entity.id
_entity.type
_entity.pdbx_description
1 polymer ?
#
loop_
_entity_poly.entity_id
_entity_poly.type
_entity_poly.pdbx_seq_one_letter_code
_entity_poly.pdbx_strand_id
1 'polypeptide(L)' 'GVPNLHLEEIREVVISFPKELDEQENLIKQLDILSNQVKRLEALYQRKIACLDELKKSLLQQAFAGEL' A
#
# COMPACT_ATOMS: atom_id res chain seq x y z
N GLY A 1 18.60 14.46 -16.59
CA GLY A 1 17.88 14.31 -17.87
C GLY A 1 16.59 13.58 -17.60
N VAL A 2 15.48 14.00 -18.19
CA VAL A 2 14.21 13.27 -18.08
C VAL A 2 14.31 12.06 -19.00
N PRO A 3 14.06 10.82 -18.53
CA PRO A 3 14.05 9.67 -19.43
C PRO A 3 12.95 9.87 -20.48
N ASN A 4 13.32 9.85 -21.76
CA ASN A 4 12.39 9.78 -22.87
C ASN A 4 12.19 8.30 -23.21
N LEU A 5 10.96 7.81 -23.12
CA LEU A 5 10.57 6.53 -23.71
C LEU A 5 10.19 6.77 -25.17
N HIS A 6 10.80 6.02 -26.08
CA HIS A 6 10.45 6.09 -27.50
C HIS A 6 9.21 5.24 -27.78
N LEU A 7 8.33 5.72 -28.66
CA LEU A 7 7.10 5.01 -29.04
C LEU A 7 7.37 3.64 -29.68
N GLU A 8 8.52 3.50 -30.35
CA GLU A 8 8.96 2.22 -30.93
C GLU A 8 9.23 1.20 -29.83
N GLU A 9 9.97 1.57 -28.78
CA GLU A 9 10.27 0.71 -27.64
C GLU A 9 9.00 0.25 -26.91
N ILE A 10 8.00 1.13 -26.77
CA ILE A 10 6.71 0.80 -26.14
C ILE A 10 5.94 -0.25 -26.96
N ARG A 11 6.00 -0.17 -28.30
CA ARG A 11 5.29 -1.11 -29.19
C ARG A 11 5.90 -2.50 -29.21
N GLU A 12 7.20 -2.60 -28.91
CA GLU A 12 7.91 -3.89 -28.85
C GLU A 12 7.69 -4.63 -27.52
N VAL A 13 7.06 -3.99 -26.52
CA VAL A 13 6.73 -4.66 -25.26
C VAL A 13 5.69 -5.75 -25.49
N VAL A 14 6.13 -7.00 -25.37
CA VAL A 14 5.25 -8.16 -25.38
C VAL A 14 4.63 -8.31 -23.99
N ILE A 15 3.30 -8.23 -23.92
CA ILE A 15 2.54 -8.44 -22.69
C ILE A 15 1.83 -9.79 -22.79
N SER A 16 2.07 -10.64 -21.79
CA SER A 16 1.33 -11.89 -21.60
C SER A 16 0.09 -11.61 -20.77
N PHE A 17 -1.08 -11.91 -21.31
CA PHE A 17 -2.36 -11.77 -20.63
C PHE A 17 -3.32 -12.86 -21.12
N PRO A 18 -4.35 -13.21 -20.34
CA PRO A 18 -5.36 -14.16 -20.78
C PRO A 18 -6.14 -13.62 -21.98
N LYS A 19 -6.41 -14.45 -22.97
CA LYS A 19 -7.11 -14.02 -24.19
C LYS A 19 -8.60 -13.76 -23.97
N GLU A 20 -9.20 -14.48 -23.03
CA GLU A 20 -10.62 -14.35 -22.70
C GLU A 20 -10.86 -13.14 -21.80
N LEU A 21 -11.80 -12.27 -22.19
CA LEU A 21 -12.12 -11.06 -21.43
C LEU A 21 -12.67 -11.38 -20.03
N ASP A 22 -13.51 -12.41 -19.91
CA ASP A 22 -14.08 -12.82 -18.63
C ASP A 22 -12.99 -13.23 -17.62
N GLU A 23 -11.91 -13.87 -18.11
CA GLU A 23 -10.77 -14.24 -17.29
C GLU A 23 -9.98 -13.02 -16.84
N GLN A 24 -9.78 -12.05 -17.74
CA GLN A 24 -9.14 -10.76 -17.40
C GLN A 24 -9.94 -10.02 -16.33
N GLU A 25 -11.27 -9.93 -16.48
CA GLU A 25 -12.14 -9.28 -15.48
C GLU A 25 -12.06 -9.97 -14.12
N ASN A 26 -12.03 -11.31 -14.11
CA ASN A 26 -11.92 -12.07 -12.87
C ASN A 26 -10.56 -11.82 -12.18
N LEU A 27 -9.47 -11.74 -12.94
CA LEU A 27 -8.16 -11.39 -12.40
C LEU A 27 -8.14 -9.96 -11.84
N ILE A 28 -8.72 -8.99 -12.55
CA ILE A 28 -8.81 -7.61 -12.08
C ILE A 28 -9.57 -7.55 -10.75
N LYS A 29 -10.72 -8.22 -10.64
CA LYS A 29 -11.49 -8.30 -9.38
C LYS A 29 -10.65 -8.85 -8.23
N GLN A 30 -9.87 -9.91 -8.46
CA GLN A 30 -8.99 -10.48 -7.43
C GLN A 30 -7.87 -9.52 -7.03
N LEU A 31 -7.25 -8.84 -7.99
CA LEU A 31 -6.20 -7.85 -7.74
C LEU A 31 -6.75 -6.64 -6.98
N ASP A 32 -7.96 -6.18 -7.30
CA ASP A 32 -8.62 -5.09 -6.57
C ASP A 32 -8.92 -5.47 -5.12
N ILE A 33 -9.42 -6.69 -4.89
CA ILE A 33 -9.65 -7.21 -3.54
C ILE A 33 -8.33 -7.22 -2.75
N LEU A 34 -7.26 -7.77 -3.34
CA LEU A 34 -5.95 -7.83 -2.70
C LEU A 34 -5.39 -6.43 -2.41
N SER A 35 -5.47 -5.51 -3.37
CA SER A 35 -5.02 -4.12 -3.21
C SER A 35 -5.75 -3.42 -2.07
N ASN A 36 -7.07 -3.59 -1.99
CA ASN A 36 -7.88 -3.01 -0.92
C ASN A 36 -7.54 -3.61 0.45
N GLN A 37 -7.28 -4.92 0.52
CA GLN A 37 -6.83 -5.57 1.76
C GLN A 37 -5.48 -5.02 2.22
N VAL A 38 -4.52 -4.85 1.30
CA VAL A 38 -3.19 -4.29 1.60
C VAL A 38 -3.32 -2.85 2.11
N LYS A 39 -4.05 -1.98 1.40
CA LYS A 39 -4.27 -0.58 1.81
C LYS A 39 -4.94 -0.47 3.18
N ARG A 40 -5.95 -1.30 3.44
CA ARG A 40 -6.63 -1.35 4.74
C ARG A 40 -5.66 -1.78 5.84
N LEU A 41 -4.85 -2.81 5.59
CA LEU A 41 -3.88 -3.31 6.54
C LEU A 41 -2.82 -2.25 6.86
N GLU A 42 -2.27 -1.61 5.84
CA GLU A 42 -1.31 -0.51 5.96
C GLU A 42 -1.87 0.62 6.84
N ALA A 43 -3.10 1.09 6.55
CA ALA A 43 -3.74 2.14 7.33
C ALA A 43 -3.91 1.75 8.82
N LEU A 44 -4.25 0.48 9.09
CA LEU A 44 -4.34 -0.03 10.47
C LEU A 44 -2.99 -0.03 11.17
N TYR A 45 -1.90 -0.45 10.51
CA TYR A 45 -0.57 -0.43 11.10
C TYR A 45 -0.06 0.99 11.33
N GLN A 46 -0.30 1.91 10.40
CA GLN A 46 0.05 3.33 10.60
C GLN A 46 -0.66 3.93 11.81
N ARG A 47 -1.96 3.64 11.98
CA ARG A 47 -2.70 4.05 13.18
C ARG A 47 -2.13 3.43 14.46
N LYS A 48 -1.75 2.15 14.43
CA LYS A 48 -1.14 1.48 15.60
C LYS A 48 0.18 2.14 15.99
N ILE A 49 1.04 2.47 15.02
CA ILE A 49 2.32 3.16 15.27
C ILE A 49 2.05 4.52 15.94
N ALA A 50 1.14 5.32 15.38
CA ALA A 50 0.79 6.62 15.96
C ALA A 50 0.24 6.50 17.39
N CYS A 51 -0.62 5.51 17.66
CA CYS A 51 -1.12 5.26 19.02
C CYS A 51 -0.02 4.83 19.99
N LEU A 52 0.95 4.02 19.55
CA LEU A 52 2.09 3.61 20.37
C LEU A 52 3.02 4.77 20.69
N ASP A 53 3.24 5.67 19.74
CA ASP A 53 4.04 6.88 19.95
C ASP A 53 3.39 7.81 20.98
N GLU A 54 2.08 8.03 20.88
CA GLU A 54 1.35 8.82 21.87
C GLU A 54 1.31 8.16 23.24
N LEU A 55 1.11 6.84 23.31
CA LEU A 55 1.17 6.09 24.56
C LEU A 55 2.55 6.23 25.22
N LYS A 56 3.62 6.09 24.45
CA LYS A 56 4.99 6.27 24.95
C LYS A 56 5.21 7.69 25.50
N LYS A 57 4.74 8.72 24.80
CA LYS A 57 4.84 10.11 25.28
C LYS A 57 4.06 10.32 26.58
N SER A 58 2.83 9.82 26.65
CA SER A 58 1.98 9.93 27.84
C SER A 58 2.63 9.27 29.06
N LEU A 59 3.16 8.06 28.91
CA LEU A 59 3.85 7.35 30.00
C LEU A 59 5.10 8.10 30.48
N LEU A 60 5.89 8.67 29.56
CA LEU A 60 7.06 9.48 29.93
C LEU A 60 6.64 10.75 30.70
N GLN A 61 5.58 11.42 30.26
CA GLN A 61 5.04 12.60 30.96
C GLN A 61 4.59 12.25 32.37
N GLN A 62 3.82 11.17 32.55
CA GLN A 62 3.38 10.71 33.86
C GLN A 62 4.57 10.36 34.77
N ALA A 63 5.60 9.71 34.23
CA ALA A 63 6.79 9.32 34.99
C ALA A 63 7.59 10.55 35.46
N PHE A 64 7.72 11.57 34.61
CA PHE A 64 8.40 12.82 34.97
C PHE A 64 7.56 13.72 35.89
N ALA A 65 6.22 13.63 35.85
CA ALA A 65 5.32 14.32 36.76
C ALA A 65 5.21 13.65 38.14
N GLY A 66 5.75 12.43 38.30
CA GLY A 66 5.60 11.64 39.53
C GLY A 66 4.19 11.08 39.74
N GLU A 67 3.42 10.96 38.65
CA GLU A 67 2.04 10.43 38.64
C GLU A 67 1.99 8.91 38.41
N LEU A 68 3.15 8.27 38.31
CA LEU A 68 3.35 6.82 38.14
C LEU A 68 4.03 6.20 39.37
#